data_AF-A0A7C2BWS5-F1
#
_entry.id   AF-A0A7C2BWS5-F1
#
_cell.length_a   1.000
_cell.length_b   1.000
_cell.length_c   1.000
_cell.angle_alpha   90.00
_cell.angle_beta   90.00
_cell.angle_gamma   90.00
#
_symmetry.space_group_name_H-M   'P 1'
#
loop_
_entity.id
_entity.type
_entity.pdbx_description
1 polymer ?
#
loop_
_entity_poly.entity_id
_entity_poly.type
_entity_poly.pdbx_seq_one_letter_code
_entity_poly.pdbx_strand_id
1 'polypeptide(L)'
;MSSLTLYPSNWLYNAGVIGLLRVLESVRKNVAALFNDGTIKGVENEIRDLLEKGTNVPSESPLDKLRDWHWHYVKTSFEWNYGSITDLVTDILRRAERSTNRSQLKGQLQCKDFKYEAEEVNFKDINEQINGVWNQTFGRNPQYTVEKAISKLVEAIEPKKNAYVYRKAVGYLFSQGGFYQNLYNPNWFGDLKKFIEFFTSAKVFNSISSSTSVCGFCSESNFEVEPIDATQMSFLFPVFSKFPNAYWQNNEKAVTQICSLCKFLIIHHHLALTRLSDGSEIFINAPSFQVMWYLNKFIREVFGSVSSEEMRSKRTLLAMSVIEYATKIQATLGVWTGMNIEIVSRRGGAIEFFSLPYEVVQLLADRRIASLLSQIGEFEILNRVLDQDFSRLMEMGYRLLRIGLRSYNDRAKSENDFVNQTLRLERNRRNPASVAEQIFKLCALIKEKQKRREEYDYIHFART
;
A
#
# COMPACT_ATOMS: atom_id res chain seq x y z
N MET A 1 -34.50 -2.36 -0.73
CA MET A 1 -33.30 -1.82 -1.41
C MET A 1 -32.32 -2.96 -1.59
N SER A 2 -31.82 -3.16 -2.80
CA SER A 2 -30.77 -4.16 -3.08
C SER A 2 -29.51 -3.79 -2.30
N SER A 3 -28.95 -4.74 -1.56
CA SER A 3 -27.68 -4.59 -0.85
C SER A 3 -26.55 -4.31 -1.84
N LEU A 4 -25.87 -3.16 -1.71
CA LEU A 4 -24.66 -2.85 -2.50
C LEU A 4 -23.63 -3.96 -2.33
N THR A 5 -23.18 -4.51 -3.46
CA THR A 5 -22.11 -5.51 -3.51
C THR A 5 -20.95 -4.97 -4.34
N LEU A 6 -19.76 -4.96 -3.76
CA LEU A 6 -18.53 -4.59 -4.48
C LEU A 6 -17.85 -5.86 -4.98
N TYR A 7 -17.54 -5.89 -6.28
CA TYR A 7 -16.83 -6.98 -6.94
C TYR A 7 -15.42 -6.56 -7.30
N PRO A 8 -14.39 -7.39 -7.06
CA PRO A 8 -13.04 -7.11 -7.55
C PRO A 8 -13.06 -6.85 -9.07
N SER A 9 -12.34 -5.82 -9.50
CA SER A 9 -12.28 -5.35 -10.88
C SER A 9 -10.84 -4.96 -11.21
N ASN A 10 -10.62 -3.81 -11.87
CA ASN A 10 -9.29 -3.30 -12.14
C ASN A 10 -8.53 -2.90 -10.86
N TRP A 11 -7.19 -2.92 -10.94
CA TRP A 11 -6.32 -2.70 -9.78
C TRP A 11 -6.56 -1.36 -9.07
N LEU A 12 -6.91 -0.30 -9.81
CA LEU A 12 -7.09 1.03 -9.25
C LEU A 12 -8.37 1.13 -8.43
N TYR A 13 -9.46 0.57 -8.96
CA TYR A 13 -10.70 0.39 -8.20
C TYR A 13 -10.45 -0.48 -6.97
N ASN A 14 -9.74 -1.60 -7.13
CA ASN A 14 -9.45 -2.50 -6.02
C ASN A 14 -8.62 -1.81 -4.93
N ALA A 15 -7.60 -1.05 -5.32
CA ALA A 15 -6.83 -0.21 -4.41
C ALA A 15 -7.70 0.84 -3.72
N GLY A 16 -8.63 1.46 -4.43
CA GLY A 16 -9.63 2.37 -3.84
C GLY A 16 -10.47 1.69 -2.75
N VAL A 17 -11.02 0.51 -3.03
CA VAL A 17 -11.79 -0.27 -2.06
C VAL A 17 -10.93 -0.66 -0.85
N ILE A 18 -9.73 -1.20 -1.06
CA ILE A 18 -8.80 -1.55 0.03
C ILE A 18 -8.40 -0.31 0.86
N GLY A 19 -8.24 0.85 0.21
CA GLY A 19 -7.99 2.11 0.87
C GLY A 19 -9.15 2.56 1.75
N LEU A 20 -10.40 2.44 1.28
CA LEU A 20 -11.60 2.70 2.08
C LEU A 20 -11.66 1.75 3.29
N LEU A 21 -11.35 0.47 3.10
CA LEU A 21 -11.31 -0.50 4.20
C LEU A 21 -10.30 -0.10 5.28
N ARG A 22 -9.19 0.58 4.94
CA ARG A 22 -8.27 1.13 5.94
C ARG A 22 -8.88 2.26 6.74
N VAL A 23 -9.69 3.12 6.12
CA VAL A 23 -10.43 4.17 6.84
C VAL A 23 -11.47 3.54 7.76
N LEU A 24 -12.18 2.51 7.30
CA LEU A 24 -13.09 1.72 8.13
C LEU A 24 -12.38 1.05 9.33
N GLU A 25 -11.21 0.45 9.12
CA GLU A 25 -10.41 -0.12 10.20
C GLU A 25 -9.99 0.95 11.22
N SER A 26 -9.64 2.17 10.76
CA SER A 26 -9.19 3.24 11.65
C SER A 26 -10.30 3.84 12.53
N VAL A 27 -11.57 3.73 12.11
CA VAL A 27 -12.76 4.02 12.94
C VAL A 27 -13.22 2.81 13.77
N ARG A 28 -12.38 1.77 13.89
CA ARG A 28 -12.65 0.53 14.65
C ARG A 28 -13.83 -0.30 14.14
N LYS A 29 -14.17 -0.19 12.84
CA LYS A 29 -15.15 -1.10 12.22
C LYS A 29 -14.51 -2.45 11.93
N ASN A 30 -15.28 -3.52 12.10
CA ASN A 30 -14.82 -4.87 11.81
C ASN A 30 -14.84 -5.15 10.30
N VAL A 31 -13.76 -4.77 9.62
CA VAL A 31 -13.59 -4.99 8.17
C VAL A 31 -13.70 -6.47 7.79
N ALA A 32 -13.24 -7.38 8.64
CA ALA A 32 -13.27 -8.81 8.34
C ALA A 32 -14.71 -9.34 8.18
N ALA A 33 -15.69 -8.73 8.87
CA ALA A 33 -17.09 -9.08 8.76
C ALA A 33 -17.75 -8.65 7.44
N LEU A 34 -17.08 -7.79 6.65
CA LEU A 34 -17.60 -7.29 5.36
C LEU A 34 -17.31 -8.24 4.19
N PHE A 35 -16.33 -9.13 4.34
CA PHE A 35 -15.95 -10.06 3.28
C PHE A 35 -16.96 -11.19 3.12
N ASN A 36 -17.37 -11.44 1.88
CA ASN A 36 -18.30 -12.50 1.52
C ASN A 36 -17.87 -13.12 0.18
N ASP A 37 -17.33 -14.33 0.20
CA ASP A 37 -16.90 -15.09 -0.99
C ASP A 37 -15.99 -14.28 -1.95
N GLY A 38 -15.06 -13.52 -1.39
CA GLY A 38 -14.13 -12.67 -2.14
C GLY A 38 -14.70 -11.32 -2.60
N THR A 39 -15.99 -11.08 -2.40
CA THR A 39 -16.68 -9.80 -2.60
C THR A 39 -16.89 -9.08 -1.26
N ILE A 40 -17.44 -7.86 -1.32
CA ILE A 40 -17.90 -7.13 -0.13
C ILE A 40 -19.40 -6.87 -0.29
N LYS A 41 -20.21 -7.26 0.69
CA LYS A 41 -21.67 -7.06 0.68
C LYS A 41 -22.11 -6.14 1.81
N GLY A 42 -23.15 -5.34 1.58
CA GLY A 42 -23.80 -4.54 2.63
C GLY A 42 -22.98 -3.33 3.12
N VAL A 43 -21.92 -2.94 2.40
CA VAL A 43 -21.02 -1.86 2.79
C VAL A 43 -21.64 -0.46 2.67
N GLU A 44 -22.74 -0.32 1.94
CA GLU A 44 -23.43 0.96 1.77
C GLU A 44 -23.82 1.57 3.12
N ASN A 45 -24.42 0.78 4.02
CA ASN A 45 -24.82 1.29 5.34
C ASN A 45 -23.61 1.75 6.15
N GLU A 46 -22.49 1.03 6.07
CA GLU A 46 -21.25 1.41 6.76
C GLU A 46 -20.67 2.72 6.20
N ILE A 47 -20.71 2.92 4.89
CA ILE A 47 -20.27 4.16 4.25
C ILE A 47 -21.22 5.31 4.58
N ARG A 48 -22.54 5.10 4.54
CA ARG A 48 -23.53 6.12 4.90
C ARG A 48 -23.37 6.54 6.35
N ASP A 49 -23.27 5.56 7.26
CA ASP A 49 -23.00 5.80 8.68
C ASP A 49 -21.75 6.64 8.86
N LEU A 50 -20.65 6.28 8.19
CA LEU A 50 -19.38 7.03 8.22
C LEU A 50 -19.49 8.46 7.70
N LEU A 51 -20.28 8.65 6.65
CA LEU A 51 -20.48 9.93 6.01
C LEU A 51 -21.50 10.78 6.74
N GLU A 52 -22.33 10.26 7.64
CA GLU A 52 -23.43 10.99 8.28
C GLU A 52 -23.22 11.17 9.78
N LYS A 53 -22.59 10.21 10.46
CA LYS A 53 -22.25 10.30 11.88
C LYS A 53 -21.04 11.23 12.06
N GLY A 54 -21.14 12.10 13.06
CA GLY A 54 -20.04 12.95 13.51
C GLY A 54 -19.36 12.37 14.74
N THR A 55 -18.04 12.53 14.83
CA THR A 55 -17.23 12.12 15.98
C THR A 55 -16.89 13.31 16.86
N ASN A 56 -16.66 13.02 18.14
CA ASN A 56 -16.02 13.92 19.10
C ASN A 56 -14.48 14.05 18.90
N VAL A 57 -13.93 13.69 17.74
CA VAL A 57 -12.48 13.76 17.49
C VAL A 57 -12.22 14.23 16.05
N PRO A 58 -11.46 15.33 15.87
CA PRO A 58 -10.86 16.15 16.91
C PRO A 58 -11.91 16.95 17.67
N SER A 59 -11.78 17.09 18.99
CA SER A 59 -12.68 17.95 19.78
C SER A 59 -12.33 19.44 19.65
N GLU A 60 -11.26 19.77 18.93
CA GLU A 60 -10.80 21.15 18.73
C GLU A 60 -11.59 21.82 17.61
N SER A 61 -12.13 23.01 17.88
CA SER A 61 -12.78 23.82 16.85
C SER A 61 -11.76 24.34 15.83
N PRO A 62 -12.08 24.39 14.53
CA PRO A 62 -13.33 23.98 13.89
C PRO A 62 -13.30 22.52 13.37
N LEU A 63 -12.31 21.71 13.77
CA LEU A 63 -12.21 20.32 13.31
C LEU A 63 -13.27 19.41 13.94
N ASP A 64 -13.87 19.82 15.05
CA ASP A 64 -15.06 19.21 15.64
C ASP A 64 -16.26 19.16 14.67
N LYS A 65 -16.23 19.93 13.59
CA LYS A 65 -17.24 19.89 12.51
C LYS A 65 -17.00 18.78 11.49
N LEU A 66 -15.83 18.12 11.51
CA LEU A 66 -15.53 17.01 10.62
C LEU A 66 -16.33 15.77 11.02
N ARG A 67 -16.93 15.10 10.02
CA ARG A 67 -17.55 13.77 10.21
C ARG A 67 -16.46 12.69 10.33
N ASP A 68 -16.81 11.53 10.90
CA ASP A 68 -15.87 10.43 11.18
C ASP A 68 -14.97 10.12 9.99
N TRP A 69 -15.59 9.94 8.83
CA TRP A 69 -14.88 9.64 7.60
C TRP A 69 -13.84 10.72 7.25
N HIS A 70 -14.21 12.00 7.33
CA HIS A 70 -13.34 13.10 6.90
C HIS A 70 -12.05 13.14 7.72
N TRP A 71 -12.19 13.09 9.04
CA TRP A 71 -11.02 13.13 9.93
C TRP A 71 -10.15 11.89 9.73
N HIS A 72 -10.75 10.70 9.73
CA HIS A 72 -9.99 9.46 9.62
C HIS A 72 -9.32 9.30 8.26
N TYR A 73 -9.99 9.70 7.17
CA TYR A 73 -9.38 9.74 5.85
C TYR A 73 -8.15 10.67 5.82
N VAL A 74 -8.29 11.90 6.31
CA VAL A 74 -7.21 12.89 6.32
C VAL A 74 -6.06 12.46 7.24
N LYS A 75 -6.37 11.95 8.44
CA LYS A 75 -5.38 11.46 9.40
C LYS A 75 -4.62 10.25 8.84
N THR A 76 -5.32 9.25 8.30
CA THR A 76 -4.66 8.08 7.70
C THR A 76 -3.85 8.46 6.47
N SER A 77 -4.27 9.48 5.70
CA SER A 77 -3.49 10.02 4.58
C SER A 77 -2.20 10.72 5.04
N PHE A 78 -2.26 11.48 6.14
CA PHE A 78 -1.08 12.06 6.78
C PHE A 78 -0.11 10.96 7.23
N GLU A 79 -0.61 9.98 7.98
CA GLU A 79 0.18 8.88 8.51
C GLU A 79 0.83 8.05 7.40
N TRP A 80 0.09 7.84 6.31
CA TRP A 80 0.61 7.14 5.15
C TRP A 80 1.78 7.89 4.48
N ASN A 81 1.65 9.21 4.31
CA ASN A 81 2.66 9.97 3.56
C ASN A 81 3.88 10.34 4.41
N TYR A 82 3.64 10.66 5.68
CA TYR A 82 4.61 11.29 6.57
C TYR A 82 5.00 10.43 7.78
N GLY A 83 4.25 9.37 8.11
CA GLY A 83 4.40 8.64 9.36
C GLY A 83 3.81 9.45 10.53
N SER A 84 4.67 9.98 11.39
CA SER A 84 4.29 10.89 12.47
C SER A 84 4.75 12.32 12.20
N ILE A 85 4.32 13.27 13.04
CA ILE A 85 4.88 14.64 13.03
C ILE A 85 6.39 14.58 13.28
N THR A 86 6.85 13.69 14.16
CA THR A 86 8.27 13.48 14.43
C THR A 86 9.02 12.98 13.21
N ASP A 87 8.45 12.02 12.47
CA ASP A 87 9.07 11.48 11.25
C ASP A 87 9.15 12.55 10.15
N LEU A 88 8.09 13.33 9.94
CA LEU A 88 8.06 14.47 9.04
C LEU A 88 9.17 15.48 9.37
N VAL A 89 9.25 15.90 10.63
CA VAL A 89 10.23 16.88 11.09
C VAL A 89 11.64 16.32 10.94
N THR A 90 11.84 15.06 11.29
CA THR A 90 13.14 14.37 11.19
C THR A 90 13.61 14.25 9.75
N ASP A 91 12.75 13.80 8.83
CA ASP A 91 13.07 13.70 7.39
C ASP A 91 13.50 15.06 6.84
N ILE A 92 12.71 16.10 7.08
CA ILE A 92 12.98 17.44 6.56
C ILE A 92 14.30 17.99 7.10
N LEU A 93 14.55 17.89 8.41
CA LEU A 93 15.79 18.41 9.00
C LEU A 93 17.03 17.63 8.53
N ARG A 94 16.96 16.30 8.45
CA ARG A 94 18.08 15.48 7.93
C ARG A 94 18.37 15.76 6.46
N ARG A 95 17.34 15.97 5.65
CA ARG A 95 17.51 16.41 4.25
C ARG A 95 18.12 17.79 4.17
N ALA A 96 17.77 18.69 5.08
CA ALA A 96 18.30 20.05 5.10
C ALA A 96 19.79 20.11 5.45
N GLU A 97 20.31 19.17 6.25
CA GLU A 97 21.76 19.05 6.51
C GLU A 97 22.56 18.95 5.21
N ARG A 98 22.07 18.15 4.26
CA ARG A 98 22.78 17.78 3.02
C ARG A 98 22.32 18.56 1.79
N SER A 99 21.28 19.38 1.91
CA SER A 99 20.68 20.08 0.77
C SER A 99 21.15 21.53 0.67
N THR A 100 21.33 22.00 -0.56
CA THR A 100 21.48 23.42 -0.88
C THR A 100 20.14 24.17 -0.90
N ASN A 101 19.01 23.46 -1.05
CA ASN A 101 17.67 24.04 -1.14
C ASN A 101 16.94 24.05 0.21
N ARG A 102 17.61 24.59 1.23
CA ARG A 102 17.12 24.67 2.62
C ARG A 102 15.84 25.49 2.75
N SER A 103 15.67 26.53 1.92
CA SER A 103 14.48 27.38 1.97
C SER A 103 13.20 26.61 1.61
N GLN A 104 13.24 25.77 0.56
CA GLN A 104 12.09 24.94 0.18
C GLN A 104 11.76 23.91 1.26
N LEU A 105 12.77 23.30 1.87
CA LEU A 105 12.59 22.33 2.96
C LEU A 105 11.97 22.99 4.20
N LYS A 106 12.39 24.21 4.56
CA LYS A 106 11.72 24.99 5.61
C LYS A 106 10.26 25.25 5.28
N GLY A 107 9.95 25.61 4.04
CA GLY A 107 8.58 25.82 3.58
C GLY A 107 7.70 24.56 3.72
N GLN A 108 8.29 23.37 3.62
CA GLN A 108 7.57 22.10 3.86
C GLN A 108 7.18 21.89 5.32
N LEU A 109 7.84 22.54 6.30
CA LEU A 109 7.42 22.52 7.71
C LEU A 109 6.29 23.51 7.98
N GLN A 110 6.23 24.61 7.25
CA GLN A 110 5.24 25.67 7.49
C GLN A 110 3.84 25.29 7.02
N CYS A 111 2.82 25.82 7.68
CA CYS A 111 1.41 25.63 7.33
C CYS A 111 0.77 26.96 6.94
N LYS A 112 -0.19 26.89 6.01
CA LYS A 112 -1.08 28.01 5.69
C LYS A 112 -2.34 27.90 6.54
N ASP A 113 -2.89 29.05 6.90
CA ASP A 113 -4.13 29.16 7.66
C ASP A 113 -5.31 28.54 6.90
N PHE A 114 -6.35 28.18 7.64
CA PHE A 114 -7.63 27.73 7.10
C PHE A 114 -8.77 28.16 8.02
N LYS A 115 -10.00 28.11 7.50
CA LYS A 115 -11.20 28.55 8.20
C LYS A 115 -12.36 27.57 8.05
N TYR A 116 -13.32 27.70 8.96
CA TYR A 116 -14.66 27.17 8.85
C TYR A 116 -15.64 28.29 9.17
N GLU A 117 -16.38 28.75 8.17
CA GLU A 117 -17.27 29.91 8.31
C GLU A 117 -16.52 31.14 8.86
N ALA A 118 -16.83 31.59 10.08
CA ALA A 118 -16.19 32.73 10.74
C ALA A 118 -14.97 32.33 11.61
N GLU A 119 -14.75 31.04 11.86
CA GLU A 119 -13.67 30.54 12.70
C GLU A 119 -12.39 30.34 11.89
N GLU A 120 -11.27 30.93 12.32
CA GLU A 120 -9.98 30.84 11.64
C GLU A 120 -8.94 30.11 12.51
N VAL A 121 -8.23 29.17 11.89
CA VAL A 121 -7.08 28.50 12.48
C VAL A 121 -5.81 29.11 11.91
N ASN A 122 -5.13 29.87 12.75
CA ASN A 122 -3.90 30.58 12.39
C ASN A 122 -2.63 29.78 12.78
N PHE A 123 -1.64 29.71 11.90
CA PHE A 123 -0.34 29.04 12.11
C PHE A 123 0.85 30.00 12.24
N LYS A 124 0.61 31.32 12.33
CA LYS A 124 1.67 32.35 12.42
C LYS A 124 2.65 32.07 13.55
N ASP A 125 2.16 31.84 14.77
CA ASP A 125 3.02 31.59 15.94
C ASP A 125 3.89 30.34 15.75
N ILE A 126 3.31 29.26 15.21
CA ILE A 126 4.03 28.02 14.91
C ILE A 126 5.06 28.27 13.80
N ASN A 127 4.70 28.99 12.75
CA ASN A 127 5.60 29.33 11.64
C ASN A 127 6.76 30.24 12.09
N GLU A 128 6.53 31.15 13.04
CA GLU A 128 7.55 31.97 13.68
C GLU A 128 8.51 31.12 14.51
N GLN A 129 7.99 30.20 15.33
CA GLN A 129 8.80 29.23 16.07
C GLN A 129 9.62 28.34 15.13
N ILE A 130 9.03 27.84 14.03
CA ILE A 130 9.73 27.09 12.99
C ILE A 130 10.88 27.91 12.41
N ASN A 131 10.65 29.18 12.06
CA ASN A 131 11.70 30.06 11.54
C ASN A 131 12.83 30.27 12.57
N GLY A 132 12.48 30.48 13.84
CA GLY A 132 13.44 30.64 14.93
C GLY A 132 14.33 29.42 15.09
N VAL A 133 13.74 28.23 15.24
CA VAL A 133 14.47 26.97 15.37
C VAL A 133 15.30 26.69 14.12
N TRP A 134 14.75 26.95 12.92
CA TRP A 134 15.48 26.76 11.67
C TRP A 134 16.73 27.64 11.58
N ASN A 135 16.64 28.92 11.93
CA ASN A 135 17.76 29.84 11.94
C ASN A 135 18.81 29.46 12.98
N GLN A 136 18.40 28.95 14.14
CA GLN A 136 19.31 28.43 15.16
C GLN A 136 19.96 27.10 14.78
N THR A 137 19.44 26.39 13.77
CA THR A 137 20.00 25.09 13.32
C THR A 137 20.86 25.23 12.07
N PHE A 138 20.41 26.01 11.09
CA PHE A 138 21.06 26.13 9.77
C PHE A 138 21.44 27.56 9.38
N GLY A 139 21.28 28.53 10.28
CA GLY A 139 21.67 29.92 10.06
C GLY A 139 23.19 30.15 10.15
N ARG A 140 23.60 31.43 10.16
CA ARG A 140 25.02 31.81 10.17
C ARG A 140 25.77 31.33 11.42
N ASN A 141 25.10 31.34 12.58
CA ASN A 141 25.64 30.92 13.86
C ASN A 141 24.75 29.83 14.46
N PRO A 142 24.91 28.56 14.04
CA PRO A 142 24.08 27.47 14.53
C PRO A 142 24.34 27.21 16.03
N GLN A 143 23.26 27.17 16.80
CA GLN A 143 23.26 26.90 18.24
C GLN A 143 22.62 25.54 18.57
N TYR A 144 21.83 24.99 17.65
CA TYR A 144 21.08 23.74 17.85
C TYR A 144 21.67 22.63 16.98
N THR A 145 21.75 21.43 17.56
CA THR A 145 21.91 20.20 16.78
C THR A 145 20.57 19.85 16.12
N VAL A 146 20.62 18.99 15.11
CA VAL A 146 19.40 18.50 14.43
C VAL A 146 18.47 17.79 15.40
N GLU A 147 19.00 16.99 16.32
CA GLU A 147 18.21 16.29 17.35
C GLU A 147 17.49 17.27 18.27
N LYS A 148 18.18 18.34 18.70
CA LYS A 148 17.57 19.39 19.53
C LYS A 148 16.50 20.15 18.75
N ALA A 149 16.74 20.41 17.47
CA ALA A 149 15.79 21.08 16.58
C ALA A 149 14.52 20.22 16.38
N ILE A 150 14.67 18.89 16.20
CA ILE A 150 13.54 17.96 16.09
C ILE A 150 12.63 18.09 17.31
N SER A 151 13.18 17.93 18.52
CA SER A 151 12.39 18.00 19.76
C SER A 151 11.68 19.35 19.91
N LYS A 152 12.36 20.46 19.61
CA LYS A 152 11.79 21.81 19.71
C LYS A 152 10.67 22.06 18.71
N LEU A 153 10.79 21.57 17.48
CA LEU A 153 9.74 21.70 16.47
C LEU A 153 8.52 20.83 16.77
N VAL A 154 8.72 19.61 17.26
CA VAL A 154 7.61 18.74 17.68
C VAL A 154 6.86 19.38 18.84
N GLU A 155 7.57 19.90 19.85
CA GLU A 155 6.99 20.65 20.97
C GLU A 155 6.18 21.88 20.51
N ALA A 156 6.68 22.62 19.52
CA ALA A 156 6.00 23.77 18.94
C ALA A 156 4.69 23.42 18.20
N ILE A 157 4.63 22.25 17.56
CA ILE A 157 3.47 21.81 16.75
C ILE A 157 2.39 21.16 17.64
N GLU A 158 2.78 20.51 18.73
CA GLU A 158 1.87 19.72 19.59
C GLU A 158 0.57 20.43 19.98
N PRO A 159 0.54 21.73 20.35
CA PRO A 159 -0.69 22.43 20.71
C PRO A 159 -1.73 22.53 19.60
N LYS A 160 -1.33 22.44 18.33
CA LYS A 160 -2.22 22.47 17.16
C LYS A 160 -2.03 21.24 16.27
N LYS A 161 -1.71 20.09 16.87
CA LYS A 161 -1.34 18.90 16.10
C LYS A 161 -2.40 18.44 15.12
N ASN A 162 -3.69 18.42 15.49
CA ASN A 162 -4.72 17.89 14.59
C ASN A 162 -4.98 18.85 13.44
N ALA A 163 -5.03 20.16 13.71
CA ALA A 163 -5.05 21.19 12.67
C ALA A 163 -3.85 21.13 11.73
N TYR A 164 -2.65 20.90 12.27
CA TYR A 164 -1.43 20.73 11.49
C TYR A 164 -1.51 19.48 10.60
N VAL A 165 -1.90 18.34 11.16
CA VAL A 165 -2.14 17.08 10.44
C VAL A 165 -3.15 17.28 9.32
N TYR A 166 -4.29 17.88 9.62
CA TYR A 166 -5.34 18.18 8.65
C TYR A 166 -4.77 19.00 7.49
N ARG A 167 -4.10 20.11 7.79
CA ARG A 167 -3.60 21.02 6.77
C ARG A 167 -2.55 20.37 5.88
N LYS A 168 -1.64 19.59 6.47
CA LYS A 168 -0.60 18.86 5.74
C LYS A 168 -1.18 17.80 4.83
N ALA A 169 -2.12 16.99 5.32
CA ALA A 169 -2.76 15.97 4.50
C ALA A 169 -3.58 16.59 3.37
N VAL A 170 -4.43 17.60 3.62
CA VAL A 170 -5.17 18.28 2.55
C VAL A 170 -4.24 18.90 1.52
N GLY A 171 -3.13 19.53 1.96
CA GLY A 171 -2.11 20.04 1.05
C GLY A 171 -1.49 18.94 0.19
N TYR A 172 -1.02 17.87 0.81
CA TYR A 172 -0.43 16.73 0.11
C TYR A 172 -1.40 16.05 -0.88
N LEU A 173 -2.67 15.91 -0.50
CA LEU A 173 -3.68 15.27 -1.32
C LEU A 173 -4.08 16.15 -2.50
N PHE A 174 -4.41 17.41 -2.25
CA PHE A 174 -5.14 18.22 -3.22
C PHE A 174 -4.33 19.37 -3.80
N SER A 175 -3.17 19.75 -3.24
CA SER A 175 -2.37 20.84 -3.84
C SER A 175 -1.68 20.45 -5.14
N GLN A 176 -1.07 21.43 -5.81
CA GLN A 176 -0.32 21.20 -7.04
C GLN A 176 0.78 20.15 -6.82
N GLY A 177 0.80 19.12 -7.67
CA GLY A 177 1.67 17.95 -7.53
C GLY A 177 1.18 16.89 -6.54
N GLY A 178 0.05 17.14 -5.85
CA GLY A 178 -0.63 16.18 -5.00
C GLY A 178 -1.40 15.11 -5.78
N PHE A 179 -1.85 14.07 -5.08
CA PHE A 179 -2.50 12.90 -5.68
C PHE A 179 -3.79 13.26 -6.45
N TYR A 180 -4.51 14.26 -5.95
CA TYR A 180 -5.86 14.65 -6.35
C TYR A 180 -5.93 16.12 -6.73
N GLN A 181 -4.83 16.67 -7.26
CA GLN A 181 -4.69 18.10 -7.54
C GLN A 181 -5.83 18.70 -8.38
N ASN A 182 -6.44 17.89 -9.25
CA ASN A 182 -7.50 18.33 -10.16
C ASN A 182 -8.91 17.97 -9.66
N LEU A 183 -9.05 17.27 -8.53
CA LEU A 183 -10.35 16.86 -7.99
C LEU A 183 -10.99 17.94 -7.11
N TYR A 184 -10.16 18.76 -6.45
CA TYR A 184 -10.59 19.74 -5.46
C TYR A 184 -9.98 21.10 -5.80
N ASN A 185 -10.82 22.13 -5.93
CA ASN A 185 -10.36 23.45 -6.38
C ASN A 185 -9.31 24.01 -5.41
N PRO A 186 -8.14 24.49 -5.91
CA PRO A 186 -7.10 25.10 -5.08
C PRO A 186 -7.56 26.23 -4.16
N ASN A 187 -8.56 26.99 -4.58
CA ASN A 187 -9.13 28.07 -3.80
C ASN A 187 -9.93 27.56 -2.59
N TRP A 188 -10.29 26.27 -2.55
CA TRP A 188 -11.04 25.67 -1.45
C TRP A 188 -10.14 25.05 -0.37
N PHE A 189 -8.81 25.03 -0.54
CA PHE A 189 -7.90 24.38 0.42
C PHE A 189 -7.89 25.05 1.80
N GLY A 190 -8.22 26.34 1.84
CA GLY A 190 -8.32 27.11 3.08
C GLY A 190 -9.73 27.05 3.70
N ASP A 191 -10.68 26.35 3.10
CA ASP A 191 -12.08 26.33 3.54
C ASP A 191 -12.51 24.90 3.91
N LEU A 192 -12.62 24.65 5.21
CA LEU A 192 -13.02 23.37 5.77
C LEU A 192 -14.46 23.00 5.39
N LYS A 193 -15.36 23.98 5.30
CA LYS A 193 -16.76 23.75 4.95
C LYS A 193 -16.87 23.21 3.53
N LYS A 194 -16.08 23.75 2.59
CA LYS A 194 -16.01 23.25 1.22
C LYS A 194 -15.53 21.80 1.15
N PHE A 195 -14.60 21.40 2.03
CA PHE A 195 -14.13 20.02 2.09
C PHE A 195 -15.25 19.08 2.55
N ILE A 196 -15.98 19.47 3.62
CA ILE A 196 -17.12 18.70 4.14
C ILE A 196 -18.25 18.59 3.11
N GLU A 197 -18.61 19.70 2.46
CA GLU A 197 -19.66 19.75 1.44
C GLU A 197 -19.31 18.94 0.18
N PHE A 198 -18.04 18.67 -0.06
CA PHE A 198 -17.60 17.90 -1.22
C PHE A 198 -17.92 16.40 -1.06
N PHE A 199 -17.86 15.87 0.15
CA PHE A 199 -18.05 14.44 0.44
C PHE A 199 -19.29 14.17 1.31
N THR A 200 -20.47 14.40 0.73
CA THR A 200 -21.75 14.10 1.39
C THR A 200 -22.32 12.77 0.90
N SER A 201 -23.11 12.10 1.76
CA SER A 201 -23.84 10.87 1.41
C SER A 201 -24.66 11.02 0.12
N ALA A 202 -25.32 12.17 -0.06
CA ALA A 202 -26.07 12.48 -1.28
C ALA A 202 -25.19 12.55 -2.55
N LYS A 203 -23.98 13.10 -2.44
CA LYS A 203 -23.03 13.15 -3.57
C LYS A 203 -22.40 11.79 -3.86
N VAL A 204 -22.09 11.00 -2.83
CA VAL A 204 -21.46 9.68 -2.99
C VAL A 204 -22.44 8.68 -3.60
N PHE A 205 -23.68 8.66 -3.10
CA PHE A 205 -24.74 7.75 -3.55
C PHE A 205 -25.75 8.44 -4.47
N ASN A 206 -25.28 9.34 -5.35
CA ASN A 206 -26.18 10.02 -6.26
C ASN A 206 -26.81 9.01 -7.22
N SER A 207 -28.12 8.81 -7.11
CA SER A 207 -28.86 7.80 -7.86
C SER A 207 -29.74 8.45 -8.93
N ILE A 208 -29.92 7.77 -10.06
CA ILE A 208 -30.79 8.23 -11.15
C ILE A 208 -31.95 7.23 -11.28
N SER A 209 -33.14 7.75 -11.55
CA SER A 209 -34.35 6.95 -11.78
C SER A 209 -34.38 6.21 -13.13
N SER A 210 -33.52 6.54 -14.11
CA SER A 210 -33.62 6.02 -15.49
C SER A 210 -32.32 6.13 -16.33
N SER A 211 -31.17 5.72 -15.79
CA SER A 211 -29.91 5.67 -16.55
C SER A 211 -29.78 4.35 -17.32
N THR A 212 -29.54 4.39 -18.64
CA THR A 212 -29.10 3.23 -19.44
C THR A 212 -27.58 3.03 -19.38
N SER A 213 -26.85 3.95 -18.76
CA SER A 213 -25.38 3.97 -18.76
C SER A 213 -24.84 3.25 -17.53
N VAL A 214 -23.82 2.41 -17.75
CA VAL A 214 -23.21 1.56 -16.74
C VAL A 214 -21.82 2.11 -16.38
N CYS A 215 -21.47 2.10 -15.09
CA CYS A 215 -20.13 2.47 -14.64
C CYS A 215 -19.08 1.48 -15.14
N GLY A 216 -18.02 1.95 -15.79
CA GLY A 216 -16.92 1.10 -16.30
C GLY A 216 -16.01 0.50 -15.22
N PHE A 217 -16.19 0.84 -13.95
CA PHE A 217 -15.39 0.32 -12.83
C PHE A 217 -16.14 -0.76 -12.04
N CYS A 218 -17.35 -0.44 -11.55
CA CYS A 218 -18.16 -1.35 -10.74
C CYS A 218 -19.29 -2.05 -11.52
N SER A 219 -19.52 -1.69 -12.78
CA SER A 219 -20.62 -2.22 -13.61
C SER A 219 -22.04 -1.96 -13.07
N GLU A 220 -22.21 -1.03 -12.14
CA GLU A 220 -23.52 -0.60 -11.64
C GLU A 220 -24.17 0.47 -12.53
N SER A 221 -25.49 0.37 -12.70
CA SER A 221 -26.33 1.34 -13.42
C SER A 221 -27.17 2.23 -12.50
N ASN A 222 -27.16 1.95 -11.19
CA ASN A 222 -28.01 2.62 -10.20
C ASN A 222 -27.52 4.01 -9.79
N PHE A 223 -26.30 4.37 -10.17
CA PHE A 223 -25.65 5.63 -9.80
C PHE A 223 -25.50 6.56 -10.99
N GLU A 224 -25.49 7.86 -10.72
CA GLU A 224 -25.11 8.85 -11.73
C GLU A 224 -23.69 8.58 -12.21
N VAL A 225 -23.55 8.53 -13.53
CA VAL A 225 -22.29 8.35 -14.23
C VAL A 225 -21.96 9.58 -15.05
N GLU A 226 -20.67 9.85 -15.18
CA GLU A 226 -20.16 10.84 -16.12
C GLU A 226 -18.96 10.26 -16.88
N PRO A 227 -18.65 10.79 -18.07
CA PRO A 227 -17.44 10.42 -18.78
C PRO A 227 -16.20 10.82 -17.98
N ILE A 228 -15.21 9.93 -17.93
CA ILE A 228 -13.90 10.28 -17.39
C ILE A 228 -13.31 11.43 -18.21
N ASP A 229 -13.01 12.54 -17.56
CA ASP A 229 -12.42 13.72 -18.20
C ASP A 229 -10.89 13.77 -18.02
N ALA A 230 -10.23 14.77 -18.62
CA ALA A 230 -8.78 14.93 -18.50
C ALA A 230 -8.31 15.15 -17.06
N THR A 231 -9.15 15.74 -16.20
CA THR A 231 -8.82 15.97 -14.79
C THR A 231 -8.77 14.65 -14.02
N GLN A 232 -9.77 13.79 -14.24
CA GLN A 232 -9.83 12.44 -13.72
C GLN A 232 -8.78 11.54 -14.37
N MET A 233 -8.48 11.68 -15.66
CA MET A 233 -7.44 10.89 -16.33
C MET A 233 -6.06 11.11 -15.71
N SER A 234 -5.71 12.35 -15.33
CA SER A 234 -4.43 12.63 -14.66
C SER A 234 -4.29 11.96 -13.28
N PHE A 235 -5.42 11.70 -12.62
CA PHE A 235 -5.53 11.03 -11.33
C PHE A 235 -5.64 9.50 -11.47
N LEU A 236 -6.34 9.02 -12.50
CA LEU A 236 -6.60 7.59 -12.74
C LEU A 236 -5.46 6.92 -13.54
N PHE A 237 -4.71 7.67 -14.36
CA PHE A 237 -3.70 7.13 -15.26
C PHE A 237 -2.49 8.09 -15.39
N PRO A 238 -1.35 7.80 -14.72
CA PRO A 238 -0.22 8.73 -14.65
C PRO A 238 0.60 8.91 -15.94
N VAL A 239 0.24 8.30 -17.08
CA VAL A 239 0.97 8.44 -18.36
C VAL A 239 0.02 8.49 -19.58
N PHE A 240 -0.92 9.43 -19.60
CA PHE A 240 -1.79 9.65 -20.78
C PHE A 240 -1.40 10.85 -21.65
N SER A 241 -0.25 11.50 -21.39
CA SER A 241 0.25 12.62 -22.20
C SER A 241 0.56 12.27 -23.66
N LYS A 242 0.33 11.03 -24.10
CA LYS A 242 0.59 10.51 -25.45
C LYS A 242 -0.62 9.94 -26.19
N PHE A 243 -1.86 10.11 -25.69
CA PHE A 243 -3.05 9.70 -26.46
C PHE A 243 -3.82 10.92 -26.97
N PRO A 244 -3.62 11.36 -28.23
CA PRO A 244 -4.38 12.45 -28.82
C PRO A 244 -5.84 12.09 -29.17
N ASN A 245 -6.41 10.99 -28.67
CA ASN A 245 -7.78 10.55 -28.97
C ASN A 245 -8.38 9.72 -27.81
N ALA A 246 -8.61 10.32 -26.63
CA ALA A 246 -9.45 9.68 -25.60
C ALA A 246 -10.90 9.43 -26.08
N TYR A 247 -11.31 10.14 -27.14
CA TYR A 247 -12.54 9.91 -27.88
C TYR A 247 -12.22 9.13 -29.16
N TRP A 248 -12.33 7.81 -29.12
CA TRP A 248 -12.37 7.06 -30.38
C TRP A 248 -13.58 7.57 -31.19
N GLN A 249 -13.32 8.19 -32.35
CA GLN A 249 -14.32 8.77 -33.25
C GLN A 249 -15.13 9.96 -32.71
N ASN A 250 -14.65 10.70 -31.70
CA ASN A 250 -15.42 11.82 -31.09
C ASN A 250 -16.76 11.37 -30.48
N ASN A 251 -16.88 10.09 -30.12
CA ASN A 251 -18.08 9.53 -29.51
C ASN A 251 -17.97 9.58 -27.98
N GLU A 252 -18.59 10.58 -27.36
CA GLU A 252 -18.64 10.70 -25.89
C GLU A 252 -19.27 9.47 -25.20
N LYS A 253 -20.14 8.73 -25.90
CA LYS A 253 -20.74 7.49 -25.38
C LYS A 253 -19.77 6.30 -25.35
N ALA A 254 -18.63 6.39 -26.05
CA ALA A 254 -17.58 5.36 -26.05
C ALA A 254 -16.55 5.59 -24.93
N VAL A 255 -16.63 6.71 -24.21
CA VAL A 255 -15.74 7.02 -23.09
C VAL A 255 -16.14 6.18 -21.88
N THR A 256 -15.14 5.61 -21.20
CA THR A 256 -15.35 4.92 -19.92
C THR A 256 -16.08 5.85 -18.97
N GLN A 257 -17.24 5.39 -18.50
CA GLN A 257 -18.07 6.13 -17.56
C GLN A 257 -17.65 5.79 -16.13
N ILE A 258 -17.68 6.77 -15.23
CA ILE A 258 -17.42 6.57 -13.80
C ILE A 258 -18.60 7.06 -12.97
N CYS A 259 -19.08 6.23 -12.04
CA CYS A 259 -20.15 6.63 -11.13
C CYS A 259 -19.64 7.41 -9.91
N SER A 260 -20.54 8.16 -9.26
CA SER A 260 -20.27 8.91 -8.04
C SER A 260 -19.63 8.05 -6.93
N LEU A 261 -20.10 6.82 -6.74
CA LEU A 261 -19.54 5.87 -5.78
C LEU A 261 -18.10 5.49 -6.13
N CYS A 262 -17.82 5.16 -7.39
CA CYS A 262 -16.46 4.79 -7.82
C CYS A 262 -15.49 5.97 -7.69
N LYS A 263 -15.91 7.20 -7.98
CA LYS A 263 -15.07 8.38 -7.70
C LYS A 263 -14.69 8.44 -6.24
N PHE A 264 -15.68 8.29 -5.35
CA PHE A 264 -15.45 8.26 -3.91
C PHE A 264 -14.53 7.11 -3.49
N LEU A 265 -14.65 5.92 -4.07
CA LEU A 265 -13.76 4.80 -3.74
C LEU A 265 -12.31 5.09 -4.17
N ILE A 266 -12.08 5.62 -5.37
CA ILE A 266 -10.73 5.75 -5.91
C ILE A 266 -9.91 6.85 -5.21
N ILE A 267 -10.51 7.85 -4.56
CA ILE A 267 -9.74 8.80 -3.72
C ILE A 267 -9.02 8.12 -2.55
N HIS A 268 -9.34 6.87 -2.24
CA HIS A 268 -8.68 6.13 -1.18
C HIS A 268 -7.49 5.30 -1.70
N HIS A 269 -7.24 5.22 -3.01
CA HIS A 269 -6.29 4.24 -3.56
C HIS A 269 -4.87 4.39 -3.02
N HIS A 270 -4.40 5.62 -2.75
CA HIS A 270 -3.07 5.87 -2.19
C HIS A 270 -2.90 5.18 -0.83
N LEU A 271 -3.98 5.07 -0.04
CA LEU A 271 -3.95 4.36 1.23
C LEU A 271 -3.74 2.86 1.04
N ALA A 272 -4.08 2.25 -0.09
CA ALA A 272 -3.80 0.82 -0.30
C ALA A 272 -2.33 0.54 -0.65
N LEU A 273 -1.58 1.55 -1.10
CA LEU A 273 -0.20 1.39 -1.52
C LEU A 273 0.73 1.24 -0.30
N THR A 274 1.80 0.47 -0.45
CA THR A 274 2.91 0.39 0.50
C THR A 274 4.17 1.00 -0.13
N ARG A 275 4.76 2.00 0.53
CA ARG A 275 6.01 2.62 0.08
C ARG A 275 7.21 1.77 0.50
N LEU A 276 8.09 1.49 -0.45
CA LEU A 276 9.33 0.76 -0.25
C LEU A 276 10.51 1.74 -0.05
N SER A 277 11.63 1.22 0.44
CA SER A 277 12.85 2.00 0.71
C SER A 277 13.49 2.62 -0.54
N ASP A 278 13.25 2.04 -1.73
CA ASP A 278 13.71 2.57 -3.02
C ASP A 278 12.81 3.69 -3.59
N GLY A 279 11.78 4.08 -2.84
CA GLY A 279 10.80 5.09 -3.23
C GLY A 279 9.71 4.58 -4.17
N SER A 280 9.69 3.29 -4.51
CA SER A 280 8.56 2.71 -5.23
C SER A 280 7.38 2.44 -4.29
N GLU A 281 6.18 2.47 -4.85
CA GLU A 281 4.93 2.17 -4.14
C GLU A 281 4.35 0.89 -4.73
N ILE A 282 3.93 -0.05 -3.88
CA ILE A 282 3.40 -1.34 -4.34
C ILE A 282 2.00 -1.63 -3.81
N PHE A 283 1.23 -2.40 -4.56
CA PHE A 283 -0.06 -2.94 -4.18
C PHE A 283 -0.20 -4.35 -4.74
N ILE A 284 -0.66 -5.29 -3.90
CA ILE A 284 -1.02 -6.62 -4.39
C ILE A 284 -2.47 -6.60 -4.85
N ASN A 285 -2.67 -6.76 -6.14
CA ASN A 285 -3.96 -7.01 -6.76
C ASN A 285 -4.25 -8.51 -6.79
N ALA A 286 -5.48 -8.92 -6.50
CA ALA A 286 -5.91 -10.31 -6.48
C ALA A 286 -7.43 -10.40 -6.76
N PRO A 287 -7.98 -11.56 -7.14
CA PRO A 287 -9.41 -11.68 -7.51
C PRO A 287 -10.37 -11.74 -6.30
N SER A 288 -9.91 -11.34 -5.11
CA SER A 288 -10.72 -11.33 -3.88
C SER A 288 -10.29 -10.19 -2.97
N PHE A 289 -11.26 -9.41 -2.48
CA PHE A 289 -10.98 -8.32 -1.53
C PHE A 289 -10.40 -8.82 -0.22
N GLN A 290 -10.84 -9.98 0.24
CA GLN A 290 -10.29 -10.60 1.44
C GLN A 290 -8.79 -10.92 1.25
N VAL A 291 -8.45 -11.54 0.11
CA VAL A 291 -7.04 -11.83 -0.24
C VAL A 291 -6.23 -10.55 -0.30
N MET A 292 -6.70 -9.55 -1.07
CA MET A 292 -6.01 -8.26 -1.20
C MET A 292 -5.82 -7.56 0.15
N TRP A 293 -6.84 -7.57 1.01
CA TRP A 293 -6.77 -6.98 2.35
C TRP A 293 -5.66 -7.61 3.18
N TYR A 294 -5.65 -8.95 3.30
CA TYR A 294 -4.63 -9.64 4.08
C TYR A 294 -3.23 -9.46 3.52
N LEU A 295 -3.05 -9.60 2.20
CA LEU A 295 -1.73 -9.51 1.56
C LEU A 295 -1.13 -8.11 1.67
N ASN A 296 -1.92 -7.07 1.41
CA ASN A 296 -1.44 -5.68 1.52
C ASN A 296 -1.23 -5.27 2.99
N LYS A 297 -2.03 -5.79 3.93
CA LYS A 297 -1.81 -5.59 5.37
C LYS A 297 -0.49 -6.25 5.82
N PHE A 298 -0.24 -7.49 5.41
CA PHE A 298 1.01 -8.19 5.69
C PHE A 298 2.23 -7.44 5.14
N ILE A 299 2.19 -7.03 3.86
CA ILE A 299 3.30 -6.28 3.26
C ILE A 299 3.57 -4.99 4.04
N ARG A 300 2.53 -4.26 4.42
CA ARG A 300 2.69 -3.04 5.21
C ARG A 300 3.32 -3.31 6.58
N GLU A 301 2.91 -4.36 7.27
CA GLU A 301 3.44 -4.72 8.60
C GLU A 301 4.90 -5.20 8.53
N VAL A 302 5.28 -5.90 7.47
CA VAL A 302 6.64 -6.43 7.31
C VAL A 302 7.61 -5.42 6.68
N PHE A 303 7.12 -4.54 5.80
CA PHE A 303 7.98 -3.68 4.97
C PHE A 303 7.71 -2.18 5.13
N GLY A 304 6.61 -1.78 5.78
CA GLY A 304 6.22 -0.37 5.93
C GLY A 304 7.01 0.41 7.00
N SER A 305 7.91 -0.24 7.75
CA SER A 305 8.60 0.35 8.89
C SER A 305 10.13 0.14 8.93
N VAL A 306 10.76 -0.38 7.86
CA VAL A 306 12.18 -0.79 7.94
C VAL A 306 13.08 -0.10 6.90
N SER A 307 14.00 0.73 7.42
CA SER A 307 15.25 1.10 6.76
C SER A 307 16.24 -0.08 6.85
N SER A 308 16.30 -0.95 5.85
CA SER A 308 17.51 -1.76 5.63
C SER A 308 17.73 -2.02 4.14
N GLU A 309 18.77 -1.36 3.65
CA GLU A 309 19.80 -1.64 2.64
C GLU A 309 19.76 -2.85 1.69
N GLU A 310 18.73 -3.67 1.64
CA GLU A 310 18.63 -4.67 0.59
C GLU A 310 17.31 -4.54 -0.14
N MET A 311 17.43 -4.09 -1.40
CA MET A 311 16.43 -4.23 -2.43
C MET A 311 15.94 -5.68 -2.47
N ARG A 312 14.88 -5.98 -1.73
CA ARG A 312 14.11 -7.20 -1.92
C ARG A 312 13.37 -7.03 -3.23
N SER A 313 13.68 -7.89 -4.20
CA SER A 313 13.05 -7.82 -5.52
C SER A 313 11.51 -7.90 -5.37
N LYS A 314 10.76 -7.20 -6.23
CA LYS A 314 9.28 -7.28 -6.26
C LYS A 314 8.80 -8.74 -6.25
N ARG A 315 9.55 -9.61 -6.94
CA ARG A 315 9.36 -11.07 -6.98
C ARG A 315 9.44 -11.73 -5.61
N THR A 316 10.43 -11.40 -4.79
CA THR A 316 10.57 -11.93 -3.43
C THR A 316 9.41 -11.45 -2.54
N LEU A 317 8.98 -10.20 -2.67
CA LEU A 317 7.82 -9.67 -1.92
C LEU A 317 6.53 -10.41 -2.27
N LEU A 318 6.29 -10.65 -3.57
CA LEU A 318 5.13 -11.41 -4.03
C LEU A 318 5.18 -12.85 -3.50
N ALA A 319 6.34 -13.49 -3.60
CA ALA A 319 6.54 -14.85 -3.12
C ALA A 319 6.27 -15.00 -1.62
N MET A 320 6.81 -14.09 -0.80
CA MET A 320 6.56 -14.07 0.65
C MET A 320 5.07 -13.88 0.97
N SER A 321 4.39 -13.02 0.20
CA SER A 321 2.97 -12.77 0.37
C SER A 321 2.13 -14.02 0.06
N VAL A 322 2.47 -14.76 -1.00
CA VAL A 322 1.81 -16.03 -1.34
C VAL A 322 2.07 -17.10 -0.26
N ILE A 323 3.30 -17.23 0.24
CA ILE A 323 3.65 -18.15 1.33
C ILE A 323 2.85 -17.82 2.60
N GLU A 324 2.80 -16.54 2.97
CA GLU A 324 2.05 -16.07 4.14
C GLU A 324 0.57 -16.40 4.02
N TYR A 325 -0.02 -16.14 2.85
CA TYR A 325 -1.40 -16.49 2.58
C TYR A 325 -1.65 -18.00 2.75
N ALA A 326 -0.84 -18.82 2.08
CA ALA A 326 -0.96 -20.27 2.09
C ALA A 326 -0.80 -20.88 3.50
N THR A 327 -0.03 -20.22 4.37
CA THR A 327 0.23 -20.69 5.73
C THR A 327 -0.81 -20.20 6.75
N LYS A 328 -1.28 -18.95 6.65
CA LYS A 328 -2.16 -18.34 7.67
C LYS A 328 -3.66 -18.46 7.38
N ILE A 329 -4.09 -18.35 6.13
CA ILE A 329 -5.53 -18.22 5.83
C ILE A 329 -6.25 -19.58 5.80
N GLN A 330 -5.51 -20.69 5.93
CA GLN A 330 -6.03 -22.07 5.93
C GLN A 330 -6.94 -22.44 4.74
N ALA A 331 -7.11 -21.53 3.77
CA ALA A 331 -7.85 -21.76 2.55
C ALA A 331 -6.88 -22.32 1.51
N THR A 332 -7.27 -23.41 0.87
CA THR A 332 -6.68 -23.77 -0.42
C THR A 332 -6.88 -22.56 -1.33
N LEU A 333 -5.80 -21.89 -1.76
CA LEU A 333 -5.90 -21.02 -2.92
C LEU A 333 -6.47 -21.89 -4.03
N GLY A 334 -7.72 -21.63 -4.42
CA GLY A 334 -8.20 -22.15 -5.69
C GLY A 334 -7.15 -21.81 -6.73
N VAL A 335 -6.81 -22.77 -7.59
CA VAL A 335 -5.76 -22.63 -8.61
C VAL A 335 -5.88 -21.30 -9.37
N TRP A 336 -7.11 -20.86 -9.62
CA TRP A 336 -7.50 -19.59 -10.24
C TRP A 336 -7.15 -18.32 -9.43
N THR A 337 -7.24 -18.37 -8.10
CA THR A 337 -6.93 -17.22 -7.23
C THR A 337 -5.44 -16.91 -7.25
N GLY A 338 -4.59 -17.94 -7.29
CA GLY A 338 -3.14 -17.78 -7.37
C GLY A 338 -2.66 -17.21 -8.71
N MET A 339 -3.30 -17.62 -9.82
CA MET A 339 -2.93 -17.19 -11.18
C MET A 339 -3.09 -15.69 -11.43
N ASN A 340 -3.95 -15.02 -10.66
CA ASN A 340 -4.30 -13.61 -10.86
C ASN A 340 -3.81 -12.72 -9.70
N ILE A 341 -2.79 -13.16 -8.95
CA ILE A 341 -2.12 -12.31 -7.96
C ILE A 341 -0.98 -11.55 -8.66
N GLU A 342 -1.06 -10.22 -8.60
CA GLU A 342 -0.10 -9.34 -9.26
C GLU A 342 0.37 -8.26 -8.28
N ILE A 343 1.65 -7.91 -8.35
CA ILE A 343 2.13 -6.66 -7.78
C ILE A 343 1.95 -5.57 -8.84
N VAL A 344 1.19 -4.56 -8.47
CA VAL A 344 1.22 -3.25 -9.13
C VAL A 344 2.30 -2.43 -8.45
N SER A 345 3.23 -1.90 -9.22
CA SER A 345 4.31 -1.05 -8.72
C SER A 345 4.30 0.29 -9.44
N ARG A 346 4.36 1.37 -8.65
CA ARG A 346 4.43 2.74 -9.14
C ARG A 346 5.78 3.35 -8.79
N ARG A 347 6.48 3.91 -9.78
CA ARG A 347 7.73 4.67 -9.59
C ARG A 347 7.79 5.83 -10.57
N GLY A 348 7.91 7.05 -10.07
CA GLY A 348 8.07 8.25 -10.93
C GLY A 348 6.93 8.46 -11.95
N GLY A 349 5.71 8.00 -11.62
CA GLY A 349 4.55 8.05 -12.52
C GLY A 349 4.42 6.85 -13.48
N ALA A 350 5.43 6.01 -13.63
CA ALA A 350 5.30 4.74 -14.34
C ALA A 350 4.58 3.71 -13.48
N ILE A 351 3.69 2.93 -14.10
CA ILE A 351 3.01 1.78 -13.48
C ILE A 351 3.52 0.51 -14.15
N GLU A 352 3.99 -0.42 -13.35
CA GLU A 352 4.46 -1.74 -13.78
C GLU A 352 3.61 -2.82 -13.10
N PHE A 353 3.31 -3.87 -13.86
CA PHE A 353 2.63 -5.06 -13.35
C PHE A 353 3.63 -6.21 -13.30
N PHE A 354 3.65 -6.92 -12.19
CA PHE A 354 4.52 -8.08 -11.98
C PHE A 354 3.69 -9.25 -11.46
N SER A 355 3.76 -10.38 -12.16
CA SER A 355 3.17 -11.65 -11.74
C SER A 355 4.26 -12.72 -11.61
N LEU A 356 3.98 -13.76 -10.81
CA LEU A 356 4.84 -14.94 -10.75
C LEU A 356 4.42 -15.95 -11.82
N PRO A 357 5.38 -16.74 -12.37
CA PRO A 357 5.03 -17.89 -13.19
C PRO A 357 4.06 -18.81 -12.46
N TYR A 358 3.09 -19.36 -13.19
CA TYR A 358 2.04 -20.20 -12.62
C TYR A 358 2.59 -21.37 -11.82
N GLU A 359 3.61 -22.04 -12.34
CA GLU A 359 4.33 -23.15 -11.70
C GLU A 359 4.82 -22.75 -10.31
N VAL A 360 5.41 -21.55 -10.20
CA VAL A 360 5.95 -21.02 -8.95
C VAL A 360 4.81 -20.73 -7.97
N VAL A 361 3.72 -20.10 -8.42
CA VAL A 361 2.57 -19.84 -7.54
C VAL A 361 1.98 -21.14 -6.99
N GLN A 362 1.85 -22.18 -7.81
CA GLN A 362 1.35 -23.48 -7.36
C GLN A 362 2.23 -24.14 -6.30
N LEU A 363 3.55 -24.01 -6.43
CA LEU A 363 4.50 -24.50 -5.42
C LEU A 363 4.37 -23.69 -4.12
N LEU A 364 4.33 -22.36 -4.21
CA LEU A 364 4.22 -21.48 -3.04
C LEU A 364 2.84 -21.57 -2.36
N ALA A 365 1.80 -21.94 -3.09
CA ALA A 365 0.46 -22.17 -2.55
C ALA A 365 0.31 -23.56 -1.90
N ASP A 366 1.25 -24.49 -2.11
CA ASP A 366 1.24 -25.78 -1.41
C ASP A 366 1.62 -25.58 0.06
N ARG A 367 0.71 -25.93 0.96
CA ARG A 367 0.90 -25.72 2.40
C ARG A 367 2.18 -26.37 2.95
N ARG A 368 2.55 -27.56 2.46
CA ARG A 368 3.75 -28.26 2.96
C ARG A 368 5.01 -27.54 2.51
N ILE A 369 5.05 -27.13 1.24
CA ILE A 369 6.16 -26.35 0.67
C ILE A 369 6.24 -24.97 1.33
N ALA A 370 5.13 -24.24 1.42
CA ALA A 370 5.04 -22.92 2.03
C ALA A 370 5.47 -22.93 3.51
N SER A 371 4.98 -23.90 4.28
CA SER A 371 5.36 -24.07 5.69
C SER A 371 6.86 -24.33 5.82
N LEU A 372 7.43 -25.16 4.95
CA LEU A 372 8.85 -25.48 4.99
C LEU A 372 9.71 -24.28 4.58
N LEU A 373 9.34 -23.54 3.53
CA LEU A 373 10.00 -22.30 3.13
C LEU A 373 9.94 -21.23 4.22
N SER A 374 8.80 -21.09 4.89
CA SER A 374 8.61 -20.18 6.02
C SER A 374 9.49 -20.58 7.21
N GLN A 375 9.58 -21.88 7.52
CA GLN A 375 10.46 -22.41 8.57
C GLN A 375 11.94 -22.18 8.28
N ILE A 376 12.38 -22.42 7.04
CA ILE A 376 13.76 -22.17 6.60
C ILE A 376 14.09 -20.68 6.77
N GLY A 377 13.27 -19.80 6.19
CA GLY A 377 13.38 -18.34 6.34
C GLY A 377 14.58 -17.70 5.63
N GLU A 378 15.26 -18.42 4.73
CA GLU A 378 16.43 -17.91 4.00
C GLU A 378 16.07 -17.49 2.58
N PHE A 379 16.39 -16.23 2.23
CA PHE A 379 16.05 -15.66 0.94
C PHE A 379 16.75 -16.35 -0.22
N GLU A 380 18.00 -16.77 -0.03
CA GLU A 380 18.76 -17.44 -1.09
C GLU A 380 18.07 -18.76 -1.48
N ILE A 381 17.57 -19.51 -0.50
CA ILE A 381 16.81 -20.74 -0.72
C ILE A 381 15.48 -20.45 -1.42
N LEU A 382 14.76 -19.42 -0.96
CA LEU A 382 13.53 -18.98 -1.62
C LEU A 382 13.79 -18.60 -3.08
N ASN A 383 14.81 -17.80 -3.35
CA ASN A 383 15.16 -17.35 -4.71
C ASN A 383 15.45 -18.53 -5.64
N ARG A 384 16.12 -19.59 -5.17
CA ARG A 384 16.33 -20.82 -5.98
C ARG A 384 15.02 -21.52 -6.33
N VAL A 385 14.05 -21.56 -5.42
CA VAL A 385 12.71 -22.09 -5.72
C VAL A 385 11.98 -21.19 -6.73
N LEU A 386 12.08 -19.87 -6.58
CA LEU A 386 11.48 -18.93 -7.52
C LEU A 386 12.09 -19.09 -8.91
N ASP A 387 13.41 -19.28 -9.01
CA ASP A 387 14.16 -19.50 -10.25
C ASP A 387 13.91 -20.87 -10.87
N GLN A 388 13.21 -21.75 -10.17
CA GLN A 388 13.05 -23.16 -10.54
C GLN A 388 14.40 -23.88 -10.72
N ASP A 389 15.45 -23.38 -10.08
CA ASP A 389 16.81 -23.92 -10.12
C ASP A 389 16.99 -24.97 -9.01
N PHE A 390 16.21 -26.05 -9.13
CA PHE A 390 16.17 -27.12 -8.13
C PHE A 390 17.48 -27.93 -8.09
N SER A 391 18.24 -27.95 -9.19
CA SER A 391 19.56 -28.57 -9.26
C SER A 391 20.54 -27.84 -8.33
N ARG A 392 20.66 -26.52 -8.45
CA ARG A 392 21.52 -25.76 -7.52
C ARG A 392 21.01 -25.77 -6.09
N LEU A 393 19.69 -25.83 -5.89
CA LEU A 393 19.12 -25.99 -4.55
C LEU A 393 19.57 -27.32 -3.91
N MET A 394 19.59 -28.42 -4.67
CA MET A 394 20.12 -29.71 -4.20
C MET A 394 21.62 -29.66 -3.91
N GLU A 395 22.42 -29.06 -4.81
CA GLU A 395 23.87 -28.87 -4.60
C GLU A 395 24.16 -28.06 -3.33
N MET A 396 23.39 -27.00 -3.10
CA MET A 396 23.44 -26.19 -1.89
C MET A 396 23.15 -27.03 -0.65
N GLY A 397 22.11 -27.87 -0.69
CA GLY A 397 21.82 -28.84 0.37
C GLY A 397 23.00 -29.77 0.68
N TYR A 398 23.61 -30.37 -0.34
CA TYR A 398 24.79 -31.24 -0.15
C TYR A 398 25.99 -30.49 0.45
N ARG A 399 26.26 -29.27 -0.01
CA ARG A 399 27.36 -28.45 0.50
C ARG A 399 27.11 -28.05 1.97
N LEU A 400 25.90 -27.64 2.31
CA LEU A 400 25.52 -27.31 3.68
C LEU A 400 25.57 -28.53 4.61
N LEU A 401 25.14 -29.71 4.15
CA LEU A 401 25.24 -30.95 4.93
C LEU A 401 26.72 -31.27 5.22
N ARG A 402 27.57 -31.26 4.18
CA ARG A 402 29.00 -31.55 4.33
C ARG A 402 29.68 -30.62 5.33
N ILE A 403 29.37 -29.32 5.29
CA ILE A 403 29.91 -28.33 6.23
C ILE A 403 29.33 -28.53 7.63
N GLY A 404 28.03 -28.83 7.72
CA GLY A 404 27.31 -29.02 8.98
C GLY A 404 27.74 -30.25 9.78
N LEU A 405 28.30 -31.27 9.13
CA LEU A 405 28.88 -32.46 9.77
C LEU A 405 30.24 -32.19 10.44
N ARG A 406 30.88 -31.04 10.17
CA ARG A 406 32.16 -30.64 10.78
C ARG A 406 31.92 -29.75 12.00
N SER A 407 32.82 -29.86 12.98
CA SER A 407 32.87 -28.90 14.09
C SER A 407 33.21 -27.51 13.54
N TYR A 408 32.73 -26.44 14.18
CA TYR A 408 32.93 -25.07 13.70
C TYR A 408 34.41 -24.70 13.54
N ASN A 409 35.26 -25.19 14.45
CA ASN A 409 36.69 -24.93 14.47
C ASN A 409 37.45 -25.65 13.34
N ASP A 410 36.87 -26.72 12.79
CA ASP A 410 37.47 -27.52 11.71
C ASP A 410 37.06 -27.04 10.31
N ARG A 411 36.22 -25.99 10.23
CA ARG A 411 35.75 -25.45 8.96
C ARG A 411 36.81 -24.56 8.33
N ALA A 412 37.06 -24.76 7.03
CA ALA A 412 37.92 -23.86 6.28
C ALA A 412 37.28 -22.46 6.19
N LYS A 413 38.10 -21.41 6.04
CA LYS A 413 37.61 -20.03 5.86
C LYS A 413 36.56 -19.93 4.73
N SER A 414 36.81 -20.59 3.60
CA SER A 414 35.89 -20.63 2.45
C SER A 414 34.55 -21.33 2.74
N GLU A 415 34.51 -22.27 3.70
CA GLU A 415 33.26 -22.93 4.13
C GLU A 415 32.44 -21.99 5.02
N ASN A 416 33.10 -21.27 5.93
CA ASN A 416 32.45 -20.25 6.76
C ASN A 416 31.96 -19.07 5.90
N ASP A 417 32.75 -18.62 4.93
CA ASP A 417 32.35 -17.58 3.97
C ASP A 417 31.10 -18.01 3.19
N PHE A 418 31.06 -19.24 2.69
CA PHE A 418 29.89 -19.78 2.00
C PHE A 418 28.65 -19.82 2.89
N VAL A 419 28.77 -20.31 4.13
CA VAL A 419 27.65 -20.35 5.09
C VAL A 419 27.15 -18.94 5.39
N ASN A 420 28.04 -17.98 5.60
CA ASN A 420 27.67 -16.60 5.92
C ASN A 420 26.98 -15.87 4.75
N GLN A 421 27.39 -16.18 3.51
CA GLN A 421 26.76 -15.67 2.29
C GLN A 421 25.40 -16.31 2.01
N THR A 422 25.26 -17.62 2.29
CA THR A 422 24.06 -18.40 1.96
C THR A 422 22.98 -18.29 3.04
N LEU A 423 23.38 -18.35 4.31
CA LEU A 423 22.50 -18.37 5.47
C LEU A 423 22.67 -17.07 6.24
N ARG A 424 21.58 -16.34 6.43
CA ARG A 424 21.56 -15.06 7.15
C ARG A 424 21.11 -15.22 8.59
N LEU A 425 20.20 -16.16 8.83
CA LEU A 425 19.69 -16.38 10.18
C LEU A 425 20.75 -17.07 11.02
N GLU A 426 21.05 -16.49 12.18
CA GLU A 426 22.06 -17.01 13.10
C GLU A 426 21.77 -18.47 13.50
N ARG A 427 20.49 -18.80 13.72
CA ARG A 427 20.05 -20.18 14.00
C ARG A 427 20.45 -21.17 12.89
N ASN A 428 20.42 -20.72 11.64
CA ASN A 428 20.72 -21.53 10.47
C ASN A 428 22.24 -21.66 10.27
N ARG A 429 23.00 -20.58 10.51
CA ARG A 429 24.48 -20.60 10.47
C ARG A 429 25.09 -21.58 11.49
N ARG A 430 24.48 -21.65 12.68
CA ARG A 430 24.91 -22.57 13.74
C ARG A 430 24.67 -24.03 13.40
N ASN A 431 23.61 -24.34 12.66
CA ASN A 431 23.28 -25.69 12.26
C ASN A 431 22.97 -25.81 10.75
N PRO A 432 23.99 -25.74 9.88
CA PRO A 432 23.81 -25.87 8.43
C PRO A 432 23.26 -27.25 8.01
N ALA A 433 23.52 -28.30 8.79
CA ALA A 433 23.02 -29.65 8.50
C ALA A 433 21.49 -29.73 8.63
N SER A 434 20.90 -29.07 9.63
CA SER A 434 19.43 -28.98 9.77
C SER A 434 18.79 -28.25 8.59
N VAL A 435 19.42 -27.18 8.10
CA VAL A 435 18.96 -26.47 6.90
C VAL A 435 19.05 -27.38 5.66
N ALA A 436 20.15 -28.13 5.51
CA ALA A 436 20.29 -29.09 4.42
C ALA A 436 19.19 -30.16 4.43
N GLU A 437 18.84 -30.70 5.60
CA GLU A 437 17.73 -31.66 5.75
C GLU A 437 16.40 -31.05 5.28
N GLN A 438 16.13 -29.80 5.66
CA GLN A 438 14.95 -29.06 5.22
C GLN A 438 14.96 -28.82 3.71
N ILE A 439 16.11 -28.50 3.11
CA ILE A 439 16.27 -28.38 1.66
C ILE A 439 15.95 -29.71 0.96
N PHE A 440 16.45 -30.84 1.46
CA PHE A 440 16.16 -32.14 0.83
C PHE A 440 14.67 -32.49 0.91
N LYS A 441 14.03 -32.24 2.06
CA LYS A 441 12.57 -32.39 2.21
C LYS A 441 11.81 -31.49 1.23
N LEU A 442 12.26 -30.26 1.06
CA LEU A 442 11.67 -29.29 0.13
C LEU A 442 11.76 -29.79 -1.32
N CYS A 443 12.93 -30.22 -1.76
CA CYS A 443 13.14 -30.78 -3.09
C CYS A 443 12.30 -32.05 -3.33
N ALA A 444 12.14 -32.91 -2.32
CA ALA A 444 11.29 -34.09 -2.43
C ALA A 444 9.82 -33.72 -2.63
N LEU A 445 9.29 -32.75 -1.87
CA LEU A 445 7.92 -32.27 -2.00
C LEU A 445 7.66 -31.58 -3.35
N ILE A 446 8.63 -30.81 -3.84
CA ILE A 446 8.54 -30.16 -5.16
C ILE A 446 8.45 -31.21 -6.27
N LYS A 447 9.34 -32.21 -6.26
CA LYS A 447 9.32 -33.31 -7.24
C LYS A 447 8.02 -34.12 -7.18
N GLU A 448 7.52 -34.41 -5.98
CA GLU A 448 6.24 -35.10 -5.79
C GLU A 448 5.11 -34.31 -6.47
N LYS A 449 5.07 -32.99 -6.28
CA LYS A 449 4.04 -32.12 -6.87
C LYS A 449 4.13 -32.06 -8.39
N GLN A 450 5.34 -31.93 -8.94
CA GLN A 450 5.58 -31.92 -10.38
C GLN A 450 5.12 -33.22 -11.04
N LYS A 451 5.49 -34.38 -10.45
CA LYS A 451 5.11 -35.69 -10.98
C LYS A 451 3.59 -35.91 -11.01
N ARG A 452 2.89 -35.53 -9.92
CA ARG A 452 1.42 -35.61 -9.89
C ARG A 452 0.78 -34.82 -11.02
N ARG A 453 1.33 -33.66 -11.38
CA ARG A 453 0.82 -32.82 -12.47
C ARG A 453 1.00 -33.51 -13.82
N GLU A 454 2.17 -34.05 -14.10
CA GLU A 454 2.43 -34.80 -15.34
C GLU A 454 1.45 -35.96 -15.52
N GLU A 455 1.14 -36.68 -14.43
CA GLU A 455 0.15 -37.76 -14.42
C GLU A 455 -1.28 -37.25 -14.70
N TYR A 456 -1.69 -36.11 -14.11
CA TYR A 456 -3.00 -35.51 -14.37
C TYR A 456 -3.15 -34.98 -15.80
N ASP A 457 -2.14 -34.28 -16.31
CA ASP A 457 -2.15 -33.74 -17.67
C ASP A 457 -2.23 -34.89 -18.69
N TYR A 458 -1.47 -35.97 -18.49
CA TYR A 458 -1.52 -37.18 -19.33
C TYR A 458 -2.93 -37.81 -19.38
N ILE A 459 -3.61 -37.93 -18.23
CA ILE A 459 -4.98 -38.49 -18.16
C ILE A 459 -5.99 -37.58 -18.87
N HIS A 460 -5.83 -36.27 -18.77
CA HIS A 460 -6.76 -35.31 -19.38
C HIS A 460 -6.58 -35.24 -20.90
N PHE A 461 -5.35 -35.26 -21.41
CA PHE A 461 -5.06 -35.30 -22.84
C PHE A 461 -5.38 -36.65 -23.49
N ALA A 462 -5.37 -37.75 -22.73
CA ALA A 462 -5.80 -39.07 -23.21
C ALA A 462 -7.33 -39.23 -23.31
N ARG A 463 -8.11 -38.28 -22.77
CA ARG A 463 -9.59 -38.31 -22.73
C ARG A 463 -10.28 -37.28 -23.63
N THR A 464 -9.52 -36.35 -24.18
CA THR A 464 -9.94 -35.40 -25.23
C THR A 464 -9.39 -35.86 -26.57
#